data_AF-A0A5M3N6A7-F1
#
_entry.id   AF-A0A5M3N6A7-F1
#
_cell.length_a   1.000
_cell.length_b   1.000
_cell.length_c   1.000
_cell.angle_alpha   90.00
_cell.angle_beta   90.00
_cell.angle_gamma   90.00
#
_symmetry.space_group_name_H-M   'P 1'
#
loop_
_entity.id
_entity.type
_entity.pdbx_description
1 polymer ?
#
loop_
_entity_poly.entity_id
_entity_poly.type
_entity_poly.pdbx_seq_one_letter_code
_entity_poly.pdbx_strand_id
1 'polypeptide(L)'
;AAKAPMNPLLAKYLVQLATHPLRTKAATSATFSFLQEVIGSNAAGLPPSPVAKDASPITKALASVHVDAKAIKMALYGFFVSAPMSHFLVGALQKAFAGK
;
A
#
# COMPACT_ATOMS: atom_id res chain seq x y z
N ALA A 1 0.37 34.80 4.55
CA ALA A 1 -0.70 33.89 5.01
C ALA A 1 -0.16 33.05 6.17
N ALA A 2 -0.83 33.05 7.33
CA ALA A 2 -0.42 32.23 8.46
C ALA A 2 -0.61 30.74 8.10
N LYS A 3 0.46 29.95 8.20
CA LYS A 3 0.43 28.51 7.89
C LYS A 3 -0.42 27.82 8.96
N ALA A 4 -1.51 27.18 8.57
CA ALA A 4 -2.34 26.40 9.49
C ALA A 4 -1.46 25.41 10.28
N PRO A 5 -1.74 25.19 11.58
CA PRO A 5 -0.95 24.29 12.40
C PRO A 5 -0.95 22.88 11.79
N MET A 6 0.23 22.28 11.68
CA MET A 6 0.41 20.97 11.06
C MET A 6 -0.30 19.88 11.89
N ASN A 7 -1.06 19.02 11.23
CA ASN A 7 -1.71 17.89 11.89
C ASN A 7 -0.64 16.99 12.56
N PRO A 8 -0.81 16.61 13.84
CA PRO A 8 0.20 15.84 14.57
C PRO A 8 0.49 14.45 13.97
N LEU A 9 -0.48 13.81 13.31
CA LEU A 9 -0.27 12.54 12.63
C LEU A 9 0.60 12.69 11.38
N LEU A 10 0.39 13.79 10.64
CA LEU A 10 1.21 14.12 9.48
C LEU A 10 2.65 14.41 9.92
N ALA A 11 2.84 15.17 10.99
CA ALA A 11 4.18 15.42 11.54
C ALA A 11 4.90 14.10 11.91
N LYS A 12 4.23 13.17 12.59
CA LYS A 12 4.78 11.84 12.91
C LYS A 12 5.12 11.04 11.67
N TYR A 13 4.25 11.05 10.66
CA TYR A 13 4.51 10.38 9.37
C TYR A 13 5.77 10.94 8.71
N LEU A 14 5.92 12.26 8.63
CA LEU A 14 7.10 12.91 8.04
C LEU A 14 8.38 12.58 8.81
N VAL A 15 8.33 12.55 10.14
CA VAL A 15 9.47 12.10 10.96
C VAL A 15 9.85 10.66 10.63
N GLN A 16 8.88 9.75 10.51
CA GLN A 16 9.13 8.36 10.11
C GLN A 16 9.66 8.23 8.68
N LEU A 17 9.18 9.08 7.77
CA LEU A 17 9.63 9.09 6.38
C LEU A 17 11.09 9.58 6.27
N ALA A 18 11.50 10.56 7.08
CA ALA A 18 12.87 11.06 7.10
C ALA A 18 13.84 10.09 7.82
N THR A 19 13.42 9.51 8.94
CA THR A 19 14.29 8.63 9.76
C THR A 19 14.37 7.19 9.23
N HIS A 20 13.29 6.68 8.65
CA HIS A 20 13.18 5.30 8.17
C HIS A 20 12.53 5.26 6.78
N PRO A 21 13.17 5.85 5.75
CA PRO A 21 12.54 6.09 4.45
C PRO A 21 12.08 4.82 3.75
N LEU A 22 12.88 3.74 3.78
CA LEU A 22 12.51 2.49 3.12
C LEU A 22 11.32 1.82 3.80
N ARG A 23 11.32 1.72 5.13
CA ARG A 23 10.23 1.11 5.91
C ARG A 23 8.92 1.85 5.71
N THR A 24 8.96 3.18 5.83
CA THR A 24 7.77 4.02 5.71
C THR A 24 7.20 3.94 4.30
N LYS A 25 8.05 3.99 3.26
CA LYS A 25 7.62 3.78 1.86
C LYS A 25 7.01 2.39 1.65
N ALA A 26 7.64 1.33 2.19
CA ALA A 26 7.13 -0.03 2.08
C ALA A 26 5.74 -0.20 2.71
N ALA A 27 5.53 0.31 3.93
CA ALA A 27 4.22 0.26 4.58
C ALA A 27 3.14 1.04 3.80
N THR A 28 3.48 2.23 3.31
CA THR A 28 2.57 3.03 2.48
C THR A 28 2.22 2.30 1.18
N SER A 29 3.21 1.77 0.46
CA SER A 29 3.00 1.02 -0.78
C SER A 29 2.17 -0.24 -0.56
N ALA A 30 2.43 -1.00 0.51
CA ALA A 30 1.62 -2.17 0.88
C ALA A 30 0.14 -1.81 1.08
N THR A 31 -0.10 -0.74 1.83
CA THR A 31 -1.45 -0.26 2.12
C THR A 31 -2.16 0.17 0.84
N PHE A 32 -1.50 0.94 -0.02
CA PHE A 32 -2.08 1.37 -1.28
C PHE A 32 -2.28 0.24 -2.27
N SER A 33 -1.37 -0.73 -2.38
CA SER A 33 -1.56 -1.88 -3.27
C SER A 33 -2.70 -2.78 -2.80
N PHE A 34 -2.86 -2.98 -1.48
CA PHE A 34 -4.03 -3.67 -0.92
C PHE A 34 -5.33 -2.95 -1.27
N LEU A 35 -5.40 -1.65 -0.99
CA LEU A 35 -6.60 -0.85 -1.24
C LEU A 35 -6.94 -0.76 -2.72
N GLN A 36 -5.95 -0.63 -3.60
CA GLN A 36 -6.16 -0.65 -5.05
C GLN A 36 -6.78 -1.97 -5.52
N GLU A 37 -6.30 -3.10 -5.00
CA GLU A 37 -6.85 -4.41 -5.35
C GLU A 37 -8.28 -4.57 -4.83
N VAL A 38 -8.54 -4.20 -3.58
CA VAL A 38 -9.89 -4.25 -2.99
C VAL A 38 -10.84 -3.33 -3.76
N ILE A 39 -10.53 -2.03 -3.85
CA ILE A 39 -11.40 -1.04 -4.51
C ILE A 39 -11.56 -1.36 -5.99
N GLY A 40 -10.46 -1.72 -6.68
CA GLY A 40 -10.48 -2.04 -8.10
C GLY A 40 -11.32 -3.27 -8.42
N SER A 41 -11.21 -4.34 -7.62
CA SER A 41 -12.00 -5.55 -7.81
C SER A 41 -13.50 -5.31 -7.55
N ASN A 42 -13.84 -4.53 -6.52
CA ASN A 42 -15.22 -4.12 -6.26
C ASN A 42 -15.77 -3.24 -7.40
N ALA A 43 -15.01 -2.24 -7.85
CA ALA A 43 -15.43 -1.32 -8.90
C ALA A 43 -15.59 -2.02 -10.26
N ALA A 44 -14.80 -3.05 -10.53
CA ALA A 44 -14.89 -3.86 -11.74
C ALA A 44 -16.01 -4.92 -11.70
N GLY A 45 -16.70 -5.09 -10.56
CA GLY A 45 -17.76 -6.08 -10.40
C GLY A 45 -17.27 -7.53 -10.54
N LEU A 46 -16.03 -7.80 -10.11
CA LEU A 46 -15.48 -9.15 -10.19
C LEU A 46 -16.25 -10.11 -9.27
N PRO A 47 -16.36 -11.40 -9.63
CA PRO A 47 -16.94 -12.38 -8.73
C PRO A 47 -16.08 -12.51 -7.45
N PRO A 48 -16.69 -12.64 -6.25
CA PRO A 48 -15.97 -12.89 -5.02
C PRO A 48 -15.07 -14.12 -5.12
N SER A 49 -13.92 -14.10 -4.43
CA SER A 49 -13.03 -15.25 -4.38
C SER A 49 -13.75 -16.50 -3.83
N PRO A 50 -13.51 -17.69 -4.41
CA PRO A 50 -14.10 -18.92 -3.89
C PRO A 50 -13.68 -19.16 -2.44
N VAL A 51 -14.67 -19.38 -1.57
CA VAL A 51 -14.45 -19.73 -0.17
C VAL A 51 -15.04 -21.11 0.09
N ALA A 52 -14.36 -21.93 0.91
CA ALA A 52 -14.88 -23.23 1.33
C ALA A 52 -16.28 -23.11 1.96
N LYS A 53 -17.15 -24.10 1.71
CA LYS A 53 -18.53 -24.09 2.23
C LYS A 53 -18.58 -24.00 3.75
N ASP A 54 -17.61 -24.61 4.42
CA ASP A 54 -17.50 -24.67 5.89
C ASP A 54 -16.75 -23.47 6.51
N ALA A 55 -16.40 -22.47 5.70
CA ALA A 55 -15.71 -21.29 6.22
C ALA A 55 -16.60 -20.42 7.11
N SER A 56 -15.96 -19.75 8.07
CA SER A 56 -16.58 -18.80 8.98
C SER A 56 -17.37 -17.71 8.23
N PRO A 57 -18.51 -17.25 8.77
CA PRO A 57 -19.26 -16.12 8.22
C PRO A 57 -18.39 -14.88 7.98
N ILE A 58 -17.40 -14.64 8.84
CA ILE A 58 -16.48 -13.50 8.72
C ILE A 58 -15.63 -13.62 7.45
N THR A 59 -15.12 -14.81 7.15
CA THR A 59 -14.30 -15.06 5.95
C THR A 59 -15.13 -14.88 4.68
N LYS A 60 -16.39 -15.33 4.69
CA LYS A 60 -17.32 -15.13 3.56
C LYS A 60 -17.65 -13.65 3.35
N ALA A 61 -17.88 -12.91 4.44
CA ALA A 61 -18.12 -11.47 4.39
C ALA A 61 -16.89 -10.72 3.84
N LEU A 62 -15.68 -11.04 4.30
CA LEU A 62 -14.45 -10.44 3.79
C LEU A 62 -14.24 -10.74 2.29
N ALA A 63 -14.49 -11.97 1.86
CA ALA A 63 -14.40 -12.34 0.44
C ALA A 63 -15.42 -11.59 -0.43
N SER A 64 -16.63 -11.32 0.07
CA SER A 64 -17.65 -10.56 -0.66
C SER A 64 -17.25 -9.10 -0.95
N VAL A 65 -16.31 -8.55 -0.19
CA VAL A 65 -15.74 -7.21 -0.42
C VAL A 65 -14.32 -7.28 -0.99
N HIS A 66 -13.92 -8.42 -1.56
CA HIS A 66 -12.58 -8.67 -2.13
C HIS A 66 -11.40 -8.50 -1.15
N VAL A 67 -11.66 -8.65 0.15
CA VAL A 67 -10.59 -8.81 1.14
C VAL A 67 -10.23 -10.29 1.20
N ASP A 68 -9.38 -10.70 0.26
CA ASP A 68 -8.98 -12.10 0.06
C ASP A 68 -7.45 -12.26 -0.06
N ALA A 69 -7.02 -13.49 -0.37
CA ALA A 69 -5.61 -13.80 -0.53
C ALA A 69 -4.93 -12.99 -1.66
N LYS A 70 -5.67 -12.56 -2.69
CA LYS A 70 -5.13 -11.72 -3.77
C LYS A 70 -4.83 -10.31 -3.24
N ALA A 71 -5.76 -9.70 -2.51
CA ALA A 71 -5.53 -8.41 -1.86
C ALA A 71 -4.31 -8.45 -0.92
N ILE A 72 -4.18 -9.51 -0.11
CA ILE A 72 -3.02 -9.71 0.77
C ILE A 72 -1.72 -9.88 -0.04
N LYS A 73 -1.73 -10.66 -1.13
CA LYS A 73 -0.58 -10.79 -2.03
C LYS A 73 -0.17 -9.44 -2.62
N MET A 74 -1.13 -8.59 -2.99
CA MET A 74 -0.85 -7.24 -3.48
C MET A 74 -0.25 -6.34 -2.40
N ALA A 75 -0.68 -6.49 -1.15
CA ALA A 75 -0.04 -5.81 -0.02
C ALA A 75 1.43 -6.23 0.14
N LEU A 76 1.71 -7.54 0.12
CA LEU A 76 3.06 -8.09 0.21
C LEU A 76 3.93 -7.64 -0.97
N TYR A 77 3.37 -7.64 -2.18
CA TYR A 77 4.02 -7.11 -3.37
C TYR A 77 4.37 -5.62 -3.20
N GLY A 78 3.44 -4.81 -2.71
CA GLY A 78 3.66 -3.40 -2.41
C GLY A 78 4.81 -3.20 -1.41
N PHE A 79 4.86 -4.02 -0.36
CA PHE A 79 5.86 -3.94 0.70
C PHE A 79 7.26 -4.39 0.27
N PHE A 80 7.38 -5.61 -0.26
CA PHE A 80 8.66 -6.27 -0.48
C PHE A 80 9.25 -6.02 -1.86
N VAL A 81 8.42 -5.73 -2.85
CA VAL A 81 8.86 -5.62 -4.25
C VAL A 81 8.75 -4.18 -4.72
N SER A 82 7.54 -3.62 -4.74
CA SER A 82 7.27 -2.31 -5.34
C SER A 82 8.04 -1.18 -4.64
N ALA A 83 7.97 -1.09 -3.31
CA ALA A 83 8.63 0.00 -2.58
C ALA A 83 10.16 -0.05 -2.62
N PRO A 84 10.85 -1.19 -2.36
CA PRO A 84 12.31 -1.25 -2.46
C PRO A 84 12.81 -0.96 -3.87
N MET A 85 12.11 -1.48 -4.89
CA MET A 85 12.45 -1.22 -6.29
C MET A 85 12.26 0.26 -6.64
N SER A 86 11.15 0.87 -6.23
CA SER A 86 10.92 2.30 -6.42
C SER A 86 11.97 3.15 -5.71
N HIS A 87 12.32 2.80 -4.47
CA HIS A 87 13.37 3.49 -3.72
C HIS A 87 14.72 3.44 -4.44
N PHE A 88 15.09 2.26 -4.95
CA PHE A 88 16.34 2.08 -5.71
C PHE A 88 16.34 2.88 -7.02
N LEU A 89 15.29 2.77 -7.82
CA LEU A 89 15.18 3.44 -9.12
C LEU A 89 15.21 4.96 -8.97
N VAL A 90 14.51 5.51 -7.98
CA VAL A 90 14.56 6.95 -7.69
C VAL A 90 15.97 7.38 -7.30
N GLY A 91 16.67 6.59 -6.48
CA GLY A 91 18.06 6.86 -6.13
C GLY A 91 19.00 6.80 -7.34
N ALA A 92 18.80 5.83 -8.25
CA ALA A 92 19.57 5.72 -9.49
C ALA A 92 19.30 6.92 -10.42
N LEU A 93 18.06 7.34 -10.54
CA LEU A 93 17.65 8.52 -11.30
C LEU A 93 18.30 9.79 -10.74
N GLN A 94 18.23 9.99 -9.42
CA GLN A 94 18.86 11.13 -8.75
C GLN A 94 20.37 11.18 -8.98
N LYS A 95 21.04 10.03 -9.02
CA LYS A 95 22.48 9.94 -9.37
C LYS A 95 22.73 10.27 -10.83
N ALA A 96 21.89 9.80 -11.75
CA ALA A 96 22.03 10.06 -13.18
C ALA A 96 21.87 11.56 -13.54
N PHE A 97 21.09 12.29 -12.75
CA PHE A 97 20.87 13.73 -12.92
C PHE A 97 21.63 14.59 -11.89
N ALA A 98 22.56 14.01 -11.13
CA ALA A 98 23.36 14.78 -10.18
C ALA A 98 24.30 15.74 -10.94
N GLY A 99 24.04 17.04 -10.86
CA GLY A 99 24.85 18.09 -11.49
C GLY A 99 24.42 18.50 -12.91
N LYS A 100 23.24 18.03 -13.37
CA LYS A 100 22.52 18.63 -14.50
C LYS A 100 21.29 19.40 -14.01
#